data_AF-A0A849XXN2-F1
#
_entry.id   AF-A0A849XXN2-F1
#
_cell.length_a   1.000
_cell.length_b   1.000
_cell.length_c   1.000
_cell.angle_alpha   90.00
_cell.angle_beta   90.00
_cell.angle_gamma   90.00
#
_symmetry.space_group_name_H-M   'P 1'
#
loop_
_entity.id
_entity.type
_entity.pdbx_description
1 polymer ?
#
loop_
_entity_poly.entity_id
_entity_poly.type
_entity_poly.pdbx_seq_one_letter_code
_entity_poly.pdbx_strand_id
1 'polypeptide(L)'
;MERIYRACGWKNLRVTYAAFEDGGAFWKQTIYSPREKSKLIATKSDRPAEIYGGYSSQTFANFFVYEVMKKKVKQLRFGAVPAAIASKSDPDTYNAMLEMYARGLAKTAKEKFVRIVRARVLKNTMIELYGERFRIAGEKQVYPVRQMPLAIDEMYLLKGVETIVAAGNAGASARIDFEKTAESLVGFWDLLLEKLPVNYPKLTVRRYGNPSSSSPKSKVCVAGAGFEGTIN
;
A
#
# COMPACT_ATOMS: atom_id res chain seq x y z
N MET A 1 12.40 38.73 5.38
CA MET A 1 12.33 37.45 6.11
C MET A 1 10.90 37.04 6.46
N GLU A 2 10.04 37.94 6.93
CA GLU A 2 8.65 37.64 7.35
C GLU A 2 7.77 36.92 6.30
N ARG A 3 7.88 37.31 5.03
CA ARG A 3 7.12 36.67 3.93
C ARG A 3 7.44 35.18 3.76
N ILE A 4 8.68 34.78 4.03
CA ILE A 4 9.13 33.38 3.92
C ILE A 4 8.55 32.56 5.07
N TYR A 5 8.66 33.04 6.31
CA TYR A 5 8.06 32.37 7.47
C TYR A 5 6.54 32.22 7.32
N ARG A 6 5.86 33.24 6.79
CA ARG A 6 4.42 33.18 6.51
C ARG A 6 4.07 32.13 5.45
N ALA A 7 4.85 32.02 4.38
CA ALA A 7 4.65 31.00 3.35
C ALA A 7 4.89 29.58 3.88
N CYS A 8 5.92 29.38 4.71
CA CYS A 8 6.20 28.10 5.35
C CYS A 8 5.11 27.67 6.36
N GLY A 9 4.33 28.62 6.89
CA GLY A 9 3.23 28.35 7.82
C GLY A 9 1.90 27.96 7.17
N TRP A 10 1.80 27.87 5.83
CA TRP A 10 0.57 27.50 5.15
C TRP A 10 0.22 26.02 5.35
N LYS A 11 -0.93 25.75 5.96
CA LYS A 11 -1.39 24.40 6.30
C LYS A 11 -2.07 23.65 5.13
N ASN A 12 -2.54 24.37 4.11
CA ASN A 12 -3.25 23.80 2.98
C ASN A 12 -2.36 23.80 1.72
N LEU A 13 -1.46 22.82 1.66
CA LEU A 13 -0.56 22.63 0.53
C LEU A 13 -1.17 21.62 -0.45
N ARG A 14 -1.06 21.91 -1.75
CA ARG A 14 -1.47 20.98 -2.79
C ARG A 14 -0.41 19.89 -2.92
N VAL A 15 -0.67 18.73 -2.33
CA VAL A 15 0.18 17.55 -2.47
C VAL A 15 -0.50 16.51 -3.35
N THR A 16 0.24 16.07 -4.36
CA THR A 16 -0.21 15.10 -5.35
C THR A 16 0.77 13.94 -5.42
N TYR A 17 0.24 12.73 -5.58
CA TYR A 17 1.04 11.53 -5.82
C TYR A 17 0.93 11.17 -7.30
N ALA A 18 2.08 11.02 -7.96
CA ALA A 18 2.10 10.54 -9.34
C ALA A 18 1.55 9.10 -9.36
N ALA A 19 0.57 8.87 -10.23
CA ALA A 19 0.06 7.55 -10.52
C ALA A 19 1.00 6.87 -11.53
N PHE A 20 1.37 5.62 -11.26
CA PHE A 20 2.38 4.94 -12.06
C PHE A 20 2.14 3.42 -12.13
N GLU A 21 2.90 2.77 -13.00
CA GLU A 21 2.97 1.32 -13.11
C GLU A 21 4.34 0.85 -12.68
N ASP A 22 4.39 -0.24 -11.92
CA ASP A 22 5.66 -0.87 -11.60
C ASP A 22 6.19 -1.55 -12.87
N GLY A 23 7.11 -0.88 -13.56
CA GLY A 23 7.95 -1.47 -14.60
C GLY A 23 9.19 -2.10 -13.97
N GLY A 24 9.53 -3.33 -14.36
CA GLY A 24 10.71 -4.00 -13.83
C GLY A 24 10.70 -5.51 -14.01
N ALA A 25 11.47 -6.21 -13.17
CA ALA A 25 11.54 -7.67 -13.16
C ALA A 25 10.17 -8.30 -12.91
N PHE A 26 9.85 -9.39 -13.60
CA PHE A 26 8.55 -10.09 -13.47
C PHE A 26 8.41 -10.92 -12.19
N TRP A 27 9.53 -11.31 -11.59
CA TRP A 27 9.64 -12.11 -10.37
C TRP A 27 11.04 -12.00 -9.78
N LYS A 28 11.25 -12.53 -8.57
CA LYS A 28 12.60 -12.65 -8.01
C LYS A 28 13.42 -13.66 -8.81
N GLN A 29 14.66 -13.30 -9.16
CA GLN A 29 15.54 -14.10 -10.01
C GLN A 29 16.04 -15.40 -9.36
N THR A 30 15.91 -15.55 -8.04
CA THR A 30 16.29 -16.78 -7.32
C THR A 30 15.41 -17.94 -7.77
N ILE A 31 16.04 -19.00 -8.27
CA ILE A 31 15.37 -20.24 -8.64
C ILE A 31 15.30 -21.13 -7.41
N TYR A 32 14.11 -21.58 -7.08
CA TYR A 32 13.84 -22.44 -5.94
C TYR A 32 13.64 -23.89 -6.38
N SER A 33 14.02 -24.81 -5.50
CA SER A 33 13.84 -26.25 -5.71
C SER A 33 12.36 -26.62 -5.68
N PRO A 34 11.91 -27.59 -6.50
CA PRO A 34 10.53 -28.11 -6.46
C PRO A 34 10.17 -28.78 -5.13
N ARG A 35 11.18 -29.11 -4.30
CA ARG A 35 10.97 -29.66 -2.95
C ARG A 35 10.42 -28.64 -1.96
N GLU A 36 10.52 -27.34 -2.27
CA GLU A 36 9.93 -26.31 -1.43
C GLU A 36 8.40 -26.25 -1.60
N LYS A 37 7.66 -26.15 -0.49
CA LYS A 37 6.19 -26.14 -0.46
C LYS A 37 5.56 -24.81 -0.93
N SER A 38 6.25 -24.03 -1.76
CA SER A 38 5.78 -22.72 -2.22
C SER A 38 5.14 -22.79 -3.61
N LYS A 39 4.22 -21.86 -3.91
CA LYS A 39 3.68 -21.73 -5.27
C LYS A 39 4.76 -21.13 -6.17
N LEU A 40 5.41 -21.97 -6.96
CA LEU A 40 6.48 -21.58 -7.88
C LEU A 40 5.92 -21.28 -9.28
N ILE A 41 6.55 -20.32 -9.95
CA ILE A 41 6.28 -19.95 -11.34
C ILE A 41 7.26 -20.76 -12.20
N ALA A 42 6.75 -21.53 -13.15
CA ALA A 42 7.56 -22.33 -14.05
C ALA A 42 8.59 -21.48 -14.81
N THR A 43 9.82 -22.00 -14.91
CA THR A 43 10.94 -21.32 -15.59
C THR A 43 10.67 -21.16 -17.09
N LYS A 44 10.01 -22.16 -17.70
CA LYS A 44 9.60 -22.19 -19.10
C LYS A 44 8.28 -22.93 -19.26
N SER A 45 7.58 -22.75 -20.38
CA SER A 45 6.29 -23.40 -20.65
C SER A 45 6.39 -24.93 -20.75
N ASP A 46 7.52 -25.47 -21.20
CA ASP A 46 7.81 -26.91 -21.31
C ASP A 46 8.30 -27.53 -19.99
N ARG A 47 8.60 -26.72 -18.97
CA ARG A 47 9.20 -27.15 -17.71
C ARG A 47 8.29 -26.87 -16.52
N PRO A 48 7.45 -27.84 -16.11
CA PRO A 48 6.55 -27.67 -14.99
C PRO A 48 7.32 -27.42 -13.69
N ALA A 49 6.78 -26.53 -12.86
CA ALA A 49 7.45 -26.09 -11.64
C ALA A 49 7.51 -27.19 -10.58
N GLU A 50 6.62 -28.19 -10.65
CA GLU A 50 6.56 -29.32 -9.74
C GLU A 50 7.77 -30.27 -9.89
N ILE A 51 8.39 -30.32 -11.06
CA ILE A 51 9.51 -31.22 -11.36
C ILE A 51 10.84 -30.46 -11.39
N TYR A 52 10.85 -29.23 -11.92
CA TYR A 52 12.07 -28.45 -12.16
C TYR A 52 12.24 -27.27 -11.20
N GLY A 53 11.26 -27.01 -10.34
CA GLY A 53 11.25 -25.81 -9.52
C GLY A 53 10.92 -24.57 -10.34
N GLY A 54 11.19 -23.40 -9.78
CA GLY A 54 10.82 -22.17 -10.44
C GLY A 54 11.07 -20.92 -9.63
N TYR A 55 10.50 -19.82 -10.12
CA TYR A 55 10.64 -18.51 -9.50
C TYR A 55 9.56 -18.28 -8.45
N SER A 56 9.87 -17.40 -7.49
CA SER A 56 8.91 -16.95 -6.49
C SER A 56 8.64 -15.45 -6.62
N SER A 57 7.65 -14.97 -5.87
CA SER A 57 7.36 -13.54 -5.71
C SER A 57 7.04 -12.84 -7.04
N GLN A 58 5.92 -13.22 -7.66
CA GLN A 58 5.39 -12.53 -8.84
C GLN A 58 5.26 -11.03 -8.57
N THR A 59 5.74 -10.20 -9.50
CA THR A 59 5.56 -8.76 -9.45
C THR A 59 4.31 -8.37 -10.24
N PHE A 60 3.68 -7.29 -9.79
CA PHE A 60 2.45 -6.76 -10.38
C PHE A 60 2.70 -5.33 -10.83
N ALA A 61 2.29 -4.99 -12.05
CA ALA A 61 2.55 -3.67 -12.63
C ALA A 61 1.48 -2.66 -12.22
N ASN A 62 0.22 -3.07 -12.33
CA ASN A 62 -0.97 -2.27 -12.05
C ASN A 62 -2.10 -3.16 -11.53
N PHE A 63 -3.29 -2.60 -11.34
CA PHE A 63 -4.47 -3.28 -10.82
C PHE A 63 -5.62 -3.23 -11.82
N PHE A 64 -6.63 -4.06 -11.58
CA PHE A 64 -7.85 -4.10 -12.38
C PHE A 64 -9.05 -4.48 -11.51
N VAL A 65 -10.25 -4.16 -11.99
CA VAL A 65 -11.52 -4.47 -11.34
C VAL A 65 -12.33 -5.39 -12.24
N TYR A 66 -12.80 -6.49 -11.68
CA TYR A 66 -13.61 -7.46 -12.39
C TYR A 66 -14.85 -7.85 -11.59
N GLU A 67 -15.90 -8.25 -12.31
CA GLU A 67 -17.18 -8.63 -11.75
C GLU A 67 -17.29 -10.16 -11.70
N VAL A 68 -17.75 -10.65 -10.55
CA VAL A 68 -18.00 -12.06 -10.30
C VAL A 68 -19.39 -12.27 -9.73
N MET A 69 -19.94 -13.45 -9.96
CA MET A 69 -21.20 -13.89 -9.38
C MET A 69 -20.91 -14.88 -8.26
N LYS A 70 -21.34 -14.53 -7.04
CA LYS A 70 -21.23 -15.37 -5.85
C LYS A 70 -22.62 -15.55 -5.26
N LYS A 71 -23.09 -16.79 -5.13
CA LYS A 71 -24.43 -17.11 -4.58
C LYS A 71 -25.55 -16.25 -5.20
N LYS A 72 -25.56 -16.10 -6.53
CA LYS A 72 -26.50 -15.28 -7.33
C LYS A 72 -26.40 -13.75 -7.15
N VAL A 73 -25.46 -13.25 -6.35
CA VAL A 73 -25.20 -11.81 -6.21
C VAL A 73 -23.95 -11.43 -6.99
N LYS A 74 -24.04 -10.32 -7.75
CA LYS A 74 -22.88 -9.75 -8.45
C LYS A 74 -22.00 -9.00 -7.44
N GLN A 75 -20.70 -9.27 -7.45
CA GLN A 75 -19.71 -8.63 -6.58
C GLN A 75 -18.54 -8.15 -7.43
N LEU A 76 -17.99 -6.99 -7.08
CA LEU A 76 -16.74 -6.51 -7.65
C LEU A 76 -15.56 -7.08 -6.87
N ARG A 77 -14.52 -7.46 -7.62
CA ARG A 77 -13.25 -7.94 -7.12
C ARG A 77 -12.13 -7.05 -7.63
N PHE A 78 -11.16 -6.84 -6.77
CA PHE A 78 -9.94 -6.10 -7.07
C PHE A 78 -8.80 -7.10 -7.28
N GLY A 79 -8.11 -7.02 -8.41
CA GLY A 79 -7.01 -7.91 -8.76
C GLY A 79 -5.75 -7.12 -9.14
N ALA A 80 -4.60 -7.74 -8.93
CA ALA A 80 -3.33 -7.22 -9.40
C ALA A 80 -2.96 -7.86 -10.74
N VAL A 81 -2.47 -7.07 -11.69
CA VAL A 81 -2.09 -7.54 -13.03
C VAL A 81 -0.61 -7.94 -12.99
N PRO A 82 -0.27 -9.21 -13.29
CA PRO A 82 1.11 -9.63 -13.43
C PRO A 82 1.88 -8.77 -14.44
N ALA A 83 3.13 -8.41 -14.10
CA ALA A 83 3.97 -7.61 -14.99
C ALA A 83 4.18 -8.26 -16.37
N ALA A 84 4.15 -9.60 -16.45
CA ALA A 84 4.23 -10.34 -17.71
C ALA A 84 3.01 -10.16 -18.64
N ILE A 85 1.82 -9.87 -18.09
CA ILE A 85 0.62 -9.52 -18.87
C ILE A 85 0.67 -8.03 -19.24
N ALA A 86 1.03 -7.18 -18.28
CA ALA A 86 1.12 -5.74 -18.49
C ALA A 86 2.20 -5.31 -19.51
N SER A 87 3.20 -6.14 -19.76
CA SER A 87 4.25 -5.88 -20.77
C SER A 87 3.78 -6.07 -22.21
N LYS A 88 2.58 -6.61 -22.45
CA LYS A 88 2.02 -6.76 -23.80
C LYS A 88 1.60 -5.40 -24.33
N SER A 89 2.22 -4.97 -25.43
CA SER A 89 1.93 -3.71 -26.10
C SER A 89 0.62 -3.73 -26.89
N ASP A 90 0.25 -4.90 -27.42
CA ASP A 90 -0.96 -5.10 -28.20
C ASP A 90 -2.21 -5.12 -27.28
N PRO A 91 -3.18 -4.20 -27.47
CA PRO A 91 -4.37 -4.10 -26.61
C PRO A 91 -5.26 -5.34 -26.63
N ASP A 92 -5.41 -6.00 -27.78
CA ASP A 92 -6.30 -7.16 -27.93
C ASP A 92 -5.71 -8.37 -27.20
N THR A 93 -4.41 -8.61 -27.38
CA THR A 93 -3.65 -9.63 -26.65
C THR A 93 -3.67 -9.35 -25.15
N TYR A 94 -3.50 -8.10 -24.73
CA TYR A 94 -3.55 -7.70 -23.33
C TYR A 94 -4.91 -8.03 -22.71
N ASN A 95 -6.01 -7.61 -23.36
CA ASN A 95 -7.36 -7.83 -22.86
C ASN A 95 -7.73 -9.31 -22.78
N ALA A 96 -7.38 -10.09 -23.81
CA ALA A 96 -7.61 -11.53 -23.82
C ALA A 96 -6.85 -12.25 -22.68
N MET A 97 -5.57 -11.92 -22.49
CA MET A 97 -4.74 -12.47 -21.42
C MET A 97 -5.25 -12.06 -20.03
N LEU A 98 -5.68 -10.81 -19.87
CA LEU A 98 -6.24 -10.31 -18.62
C LEU A 98 -7.56 -11.01 -18.27
N GLU A 99 -8.41 -11.26 -19.26
CA GLU A 99 -9.67 -11.99 -19.07
C GLU A 99 -9.43 -13.45 -18.69
N MET A 100 -8.52 -14.15 -19.37
CA MET A 100 -8.11 -15.50 -19.00
C MET A 100 -7.58 -15.55 -17.57
N TYR A 101 -6.76 -14.58 -17.19
CA TYR A 101 -6.23 -14.45 -15.83
C TYR A 101 -7.34 -14.21 -14.80
N ALA A 102 -8.28 -13.30 -15.07
CA ALA A 102 -9.42 -13.01 -14.20
C ALA A 102 -10.33 -14.24 -14.01
N ARG A 103 -10.56 -15.02 -15.07
CA ARG A 103 -11.28 -16.30 -15.00
C ARG A 103 -10.55 -17.31 -14.12
N GLY A 104 -9.22 -17.38 -14.21
CA GLY A 104 -8.38 -18.23 -13.35
C GLY A 104 -8.46 -17.84 -11.86
N LEU A 105 -8.44 -16.54 -11.56
CA LEU A 105 -8.64 -16.03 -10.20
C LEU A 105 -10.03 -16.38 -9.66
N ALA A 106 -11.08 -16.15 -10.46
CA ALA A 106 -12.45 -16.48 -10.08
C ALA A 106 -12.63 -17.99 -9.83
N LYS A 107 -12.05 -18.85 -10.67
CA LYS A 107 -12.07 -20.31 -10.51
C LYS A 107 -11.40 -20.74 -9.19
N THR A 108 -10.26 -20.15 -8.86
CA THR A 108 -9.54 -20.41 -7.60
C THR A 108 -10.37 -19.98 -6.39
N ALA A 109 -11.11 -18.87 -6.51
CA ALA A 109 -12.04 -18.39 -5.49
C ALA A 109 -13.39 -19.13 -5.43
N LYS A 110 -13.63 -20.10 -6.33
CA LYS A 110 -14.91 -20.80 -6.52
C LYS A 110 -16.08 -19.85 -6.85
N GLU A 111 -15.82 -18.83 -7.66
CA GLU A 111 -16.77 -17.79 -8.09
C GLU A 111 -16.91 -17.80 -9.62
N LYS A 112 -18.08 -17.40 -10.14
CA LYS A 112 -18.31 -17.35 -11.59
C LYS A 112 -17.91 -15.99 -12.13
N PHE A 113 -16.94 -15.93 -13.03
CA PHE A 113 -16.56 -14.70 -13.72
C PHE A 113 -17.71 -14.18 -14.59
N VAL A 114 -17.90 -12.85 -14.60
CA VAL A 114 -18.90 -12.16 -15.44
C VAL A 114 -18.22 -11.31 -16.51
N ARG A 115 -17.44 -10.30 -16.10
CA ARG A 115 -16.74 -9.38 -17.01
C ARG A 115 -15.63 -8.61 -16.30
N ILE A 116 -14.75 -7.95 -17.05
CA ILE A 116 -13.86 -6.92 -16.53
C ILE A 116 -14.62 -5.58 -16.53
N VAL A 117 -14.58 -4.86 -15.41
CA VAL A 117 -15.22 -3.54 -15.27
C VAL A 117 -14.23 -2.43 -15.56
N ARG A 118 -13.01 -2.55 -15.04
CA ARG A 118 -11.92 -1.60 -15.29
C ARG A 118 -10.63 -2.36 -15.48
N ALA A 119 -10.11 -2.35 -16.71
CA ALA A 119 -8.92 -3.12 -17.08
C ALA A 119 -7.63 -2.55 -16.46
N ARG A 120 -7.58 -1.24 -16.20
CA ARG A 120 -6.37 -0.55 -15.77
C ARG A 120 -6.63 0.44 -14.63
N VAL A 121 -6.01 0.18 -13.50
CA VAL A 121 -5.99 1.02 -12.30
C VAL A 121 -4.53 1.14 -11.84
N LEU A 122 -3.99 2.34 -11.90
CA LEU A 122 -2.58 2.59 -11.59
C LEU A 122 -2.30 2.54 -10.09
N LYS A 123 -1.05 2.29 -9.72
CA LYS A 123 -0.58 2.49 -8.36
C LYS A 123 -0.62 3.97 -8.02
N ASN A 124 -0.82 4.29 -6.74
CA ASN A 124 -1.11 5.62 -6.22
C ASN A 124 -2.39 6.29 -6.73
N THR A 125 -3.24 5.60 -7.49
CA THR A 125 -4.56 6.14 -7.84
C THR A 125 -5.33 6.45 -6.56
N MET A 126 -5.90 7.66 -6.51
CA MET A 126 -6.68 8.12 -5.36
C MET A 126 -8.09 7.53 -5.43
N ILE A 127 -8.55 7.04 -4.28
CA ILE A 127 -9.90 6.52 -4.06
C ILE A 127 -10.49 7.17 -2.82
N GLU A 128 -11.81 7.29 -2.79
CA GLU A 128 -12.53 7.73 -1.61
C GLU A 128 -13.20 6.52 -0.97
N LEU A 129 -12.93 6.30 0.32
CA LEU A 129 -13.53 5.25 1.12
C LEU A 129 -13.97 5.85 2.45
N TYR A 130 -15.23 5.64 2.81
CA TYR A 130 -15.78 6.12 4.09
C TYR A 130 -15.64 7.64 4.30
N GLY A 131 -15.69 8.44 3.22
CA GLY A 131 -15.50 9.89 3.26
C GLY A 131 -14.04 10.36 3.43
N GLU A 132 -13.07 9.44 3.39
CA GLU A 132 -11.65 9.74 3.43
C GLU A 132 -10.95 9.36 2.12
N ARG A 133 -9.88 10.10 1.78
CA ARG A 133 -9.08 9.87 0.58
C ARG A 133 -7.89 8.99 0.87
N PHE A 134 -7.78 7.91 0.11
CA PHE A 134 -6.67 6.98 0.13
C PHE A 134 -6.03 6.85 -1.24
N ARG A 135 -4.78 6.40 -1.27
CA ARG A 135 -4.09 5.98 -2.50
C ARG A 135 -3.89 4.47 -2.48
N ILE A 136 -4.07 3.84 -3.62
CA ILE A 136 -3.84 2.40 -3.78
C ILE A 136 -2.33 2.15 -3.79
N ALA A 137 -1.84 1.29 -2.90
CA ALA A 137 -0.42 0.92 -2.85
C ALA A 137 -0.15 -0.52 -3.21
N GLY A 138 -1.11 -1.41 -2.96
CA GLY A 138 -1.03 -2.83 -3.23
C GLY A 138 -2.44 -3.43 -3.33
N GLU A 139 -2.52 -4.70 -3.71
CA GLU A 139 -3.80 -5.41 -3.88
C GLU A 139 -4.71 -5.34 -2.64
N LYS A 140 -4.10 -5.39 -1.44
CA LYS A 140 -4.80 -5.37 -0.15
C LYS A 140 -4.35 -4.21 0.74
N GLN A 141 -3.72 -3.19 0.16
CA GLN A 141 -3.05 -2.12 0.89
C GLN A 141 -3.36 -0.76 0.27
N VAL A 142 -3.81 0.15 1.14
CA VAL A 142 -4.06 1.56 0.81
C VAL A 142 -3.36 2.44 1.83
N TYR A 143 -2.96 3.64 1.42
CA TYR A 143 -2.37 4.63 2.31
C TYR A 143 -3.21 5.90 2.34
N PRO A 144 -3.31 6.60 3.47
CA PRO A 144 -3.99 7.89 3.52
C PRO A 144 -3.27 8.90 2.61
N VAL A 145 -4.06 9.78 1.99
CA VAL A 145 -3.53 10.90 1.18
C VAL A 145 -3.43 12.18 2.02
N ARG A 146 -4.28 12.30 3.05
CA ARG A 146 -4.31 13.49 3.91
C ARG A 146 -2.95 13.67 4.58
N GLN A 147 -2.48 14.92 4.60
CA GLN A 147 -1.30 15.30 5.36
C GLN A 147 -1.73 15.82 6.73
N MET A 148 -0.88 15.60 7.72
CA MET A 148 -0.99 16.26 9.01
C MET A 148 -0.12 17.51 8.98
N PRO A 149 -0.69 18.71 8.83
CA PRO A 149 0.10 19.93 8.82
C PRO A 149 0.67 20.19 10.22
N LEU A 150 1.98 20.36 10.28
CA LEU A 150 2.69 20.79 11.48
C LEU A 150 2.99 22.29 11.38
N ALA A 151 2.81 23.00 12.49
CA ALA A 151 3.26 24.37 12.63
C ALA A 151 4.80 24.43 12.77
N ILE A 152 5.37 25.62 12.61
CA ILE A 152 6.83 25.80 12.56
C ILE A 152 7.47 25.46 13.92
N ASP A 153 6.84 25.87 15.02
CA ASP A 153 7.18 25.51 16.40
C ASP A 153 7.10 24.00 16.63
N GLU A 154 6.04 23.35 16.16
CA GLU A 154 5.86 21.90 16.22
C GLU A 154 6.95 21.13 15.45
N MET A 155 7.47 21.72 14.36
CA MET A 155 8.59 21.15 13.60
C MET A 155 9.90 21.11 14.41
N TYR A 156 10.10 22.01 15.37
CA TYR A 156 11.27 21.97 16.25
C TYR A 156 11.26 20.77 17.20
N LEU A 157 10.08 20.32 17.64
CA LEU A 157 9.94 19.09 18.43
C LEU A 157 10.40 17.87 17.61
N LEU A 158 10.00 17.80 16.34
CA LEU A 158 10.43 16.73 15.43
C LEU A 158 11.95 16.73 15.22
N LYS A 159 12.54 17.92 15.04
CA LYS A 159 14.00 18.08 14.90
C LYS A 159 14.75 17.59 16.14
N GLY A 160 14.18 17.81 17.34
CA GLY A 160 14.69 17.25 18.59
C GLY A 160 14.71 15.72 18.55
N VAL A 161 13.62 15.08 18.12
CA VAL A 161 13.52 13.62 17.94
C VAL A 161 14.55 13.10 16.92
N GLU A 162 14.74 13.79 15.80
CA GLU A 162 15.75 13.41 14.79
C GLU A 162 17.17 13.43 15.37
N THR A 163 17.52 14.45 16.15
CA THR A 163 18.84 14.51 16.81
C THR A 163 19.05 13.37 17.81
N ILE A 164 17.99 12.94 18.50
CA ILE A 164 18.05 11.79 19.42
C ILE A 164 18.31 10.49 18.65
N VAL A 165 17.59 10.27 17.56
CA VAL A 165 17.78 9.08 16.70
C VAL A 165 19.18 9.06 16.11
N ALA A 166 19.68 10.20 15.63
CA ALA A 166 21.03 10.33 15.09
C ALA A 166 22.10 10.04 16.15
N ALA A 167 21.93 10.55 17.37
CA ALA A 167 22.83 10.29 18.48
C ALA A 167 22.83 8.82 18.91
N GLY A 168 21.66 8.17 18.95
CA GLY A 168 21.55 6.73 19.20
C GLY A 168 22.26 5.87 18.16
N ASN A 169 22.21 6.27 16.88
CA ASN A 169 22.93 5.59 15.80
C ASN A 169 24.44 5.85 15.81
N ALA A 170 24.88 7.00 16.34
CA ALA A 170 26.29 7.38 16.43
C ALA A 170 27.04 6.75 17.63
N GLY A 171 26.32 6.07 18.54
CA GLY A 171 26.90 5.42 19.71
C GLY A 171 27.37 6.40 20.81
N ALA A 172 28.19 5.91 21.75
CA ALA A 172 28.52 6.55 23.03
C ALA A 172 29.30 7.90 22.97
N SER A 173 29.53 8.46 21.78
CA SER A 173 30.29 9.72 21.59
C SER A 173 29.39 10.98 21.58
N ALA A 174 28.07 10.81 21.44
CA ALA A 174 27.14 11.94 21.43
C ALA A 174 26.83 12.40 22.86
N ARG A 175 27.18 13.65 23.20
CA ARG A 175 26.65 14.33 24.39
C ARG A 175 25.17 14.62 24.15
N ILE A 176 24.30 13.79 24.72
CA ILE A 176 22.85 13.98 24.71
C ILE A 176 22.46 14.66 26.02
N ASP A 177 21.79 15.79 25.92
CA ASP A 177 21.04 16.36 27.03
C ASP A 177 19.74 15.55 27.18
N PHE A 178 19.73 14.62 28.13
CA PHE A 178 18.63 13.67 28.33
C PHE A 178 17.32 14.35 28.76
N GLU A 179 17.40 15.44 29.51
CA GLU A 179 16.23 16.13 30.03
C GLU A 179 15.51 16.87 28.90
N LYS A 180 16.24 17.67 28.14
CA LYS A 180 15.74 18.35 26.94
C LYS A 180 15.23 17.38 25.86
N THR A 181 15.88 16.23 25.78
CA THR A 181 15.50 15.11 24.91
C THR A 181 14.16 14.51 25.32
N ALA A 182 13.97 14.23 26.60
CA ALA A 182 12.73 13.69 27.14
C ALA A 182 11.57 14.67 26.94
N GLU A 183 11.78 15.96 27.23
CA GLU A 183 10.78 17.02 27.00
C GLU A 183 10.34 17.09 25.54
N SER A 184 11.30 17.07 24.60
CA SER A 184 11.00 17.13 23.16
C SER A 184 10.19 15.91 22.70
N LEU A 185 10.49 14.73 23.25
CA LEU A 185 9.83 13.48 22.90
C LEU A 185 8.41 13.39 23.47
N VAL A 186 8.23 13.82 24.73
CA VAL A 186 6.90 13.92 25.36
C VAL A 186 6.04 14.94 24.63
N GLY A 187 6.57 16.15 24.38
CA GLY A 187 5.85 17.19 23.66
C GLY A 187 5.45 16.75 22.25
N PHE A 188 6.33 16.04 21.53
CA PHE A 188 5.99 15.47 20.23
C PHE A 188 4.92 14.37 20.33
N TRP A 189 4.96 13.55 21.39
CA TRP A 189 3.96 12.50 21.61
C TRP A 189 2.58 13.07 21.89
N ASP A 190 2.49 14.10 22.74
CA ASP A 190 1.23 14.79 23.03
C ASP A 190 0.64 15.45 21.77
N LEU A 191 1.51 16.07 20.97
CA LEU A 191 1.14 16.64 19.67
C LEU A 191 0.53 15.58 18.73
N LEU A 192 1.12 14.40 18.67
CA LEU A 192 0.60 13.29 17.88
C LEU A 192 -0.75 12.81 18.41
N LEU A 193 -0.90 12.68 19.72
CA LEU A 193 -2.18 12.29 20.34
C LEU A 193 -3.30 13.29 20.04
N GLU A 194 -2.98 14.58 20.00
CA GLU A 194 -3.94 15.64 19.65
C GLU A 194 -4.30 15.59 18.15
N LYS A 195 -3.30 15.54 17.26
CA LYS A 195 -3.54 15.74 15.82
C LYS A 195 -3.90 14.48 15.07
N LEU A 196 -3.47 13.29 15.50
CA LEU A 196 -3.75 12.05 14.77
C LEU A 196 -5.26 11.74 14.67
N PRO A 197 -6.08 11.89 15.72
CA PRO A 197 -7.52 11.62 15.61
C PRO A 197 -8.24 12.60 14.68
N VAL A 198 -7.82 13.88 14.67
CA VAL A 198 -8.41 14.93 13.82
C VAL A 198 -8.07 14.70 12.35
N ASN A 199 -6.82 14.32 12.07
CA ASN A 199 -6.35 14.14 10.70
C ASN A 199 -6.68 12.75 10.15
N TYR A 200 -6.69 11.73 11.01
CA TYR A 200 -6.90 10.34 10.64
C TYR A 200 -7.87 9.62 11.61
N PRO A 201 -9.14 10.04 11.67
CA PRO A 201 -10.09 9.52 12.65
C PRO A 201 -10.33 8.01 12.50
N LYS A 202 -10.23 7.46 11.30
CA LYS A 202 -10.44 6.01 11.09
C LYS A 202 -9.18 5.16 11.28
N LEU A 203 -7.97 5.73 11.20
CA LEU A 203 -6.72 5.02 11.55
C LEU A 203 -6.53 4.92 13.06
N THR A 204 -7.06 5.87 13.83
CA THR A 204 -6.90 5.97 15.28
C THR A 204 -7.88 5.08 16.05
N VAL A 205 -9.13 4.92 15.58
CA VAL A 205 -10.16 4.10 16.24
C VAL A 205 -9.78 2.61 16.35
N ARG A 206 -8.99 2.05 15.42
CA ARG A 206 -8.57 0.64 15.48
C ARG A 206 -7.46 0.33 16.48
N ARG A 207 -6.77 1.32 17.06
CA ARG A 207 -5.65 1.07 18.00
C ARG A 207 -6.09 0.89 19.46
N TYR A 208 -7.30 1.31 19.83
CA TYR A 208 -7.77 1.25 21.23
C TYR A 208 -8.63 0.02 21.55
N GLY A 209 -8.69 -0.96 20.63
CA GLY A 209 -9.33 -2.26 20.85
C GLY A 209 -8.32 -3.40 20.97
N ASN A 210 -7.97 -3.74 22.21
CA ASN A 210 -7.29 -4.96 22.69
C ASN A 210 -5.80 -5.20 22.33
N PRO A 211 -4.87 -5.20 23.32
CA PRO A 211 -3.44 -5.45 23.11
C PRO A 211 -3.12 -6.96 23.24
N SER A 212 -3.41 -7.75 22.21
CA SER A 212 -2.94 -9.14 22.17
C SER A 212 -2.64 -9.61 20.74
N SER A 213 -1.62 -9.02 20.11
CA SER A 213 -0.70 -9.73 19.20
C SER A 213 0.33 -8.76 18.64
N SER A 214 1.57 -9.24 18.55
CA SER A 214 2.82 -8.57 18.23
C SER A 214 2.86 -7.82 16.87
N SER A 215 3.64 -6.73 16.88
CA SER A 215 4.22 -5.92 15.78
C SER A 215 3.34 -4.82 15.10
N PRO A 216 3.73 -3.53 15.20
CA PRO A 216 2.96 -2.42 14.64
C PRO A 216 3.35 -2.16 13.19
N LYS A 217 2.75 -2.90 12.24
CA LYS A 217 2.69 -2.44 10.84
C LYS A 217 1.36 -1.71 10.69
N SER A 218 1.38 -0.40 10.45
CA SER A 218 0.20 0.36 10.01
C SER A 218 -0.25 -0.11 8.61
N LYS A 219 -0.82 -1.31 8.58
CA LYS A 219 -1.52 -1.90 7.44
C LYS A 219 -3.00 -1.73 7.71
N VAL A 220 -3.64 -0.80 7.01
CA VAL A 220 -5.08 -0.94 6.81
C VAL A 220 -5.26 -2.08 5.82
N CYS A 221 -5.40 -3.29 6.35
CA CYS A 221 -5.86 -4.42 5.57
C CYS A 221 -7.30 -4.14 5.14
N VAL A 222 -7.52 -4.07 3.82
CA VAL A 222 -8.86 -4.20 3.24
C VAL A 222 -9.27 -5.67 3.42
N ALA A 223 -9.71 -5.99 4.64
CA ALA A 223 -10.23 -7.30 4.98
C ALA A 223 -11.66 -7.39 4.48
N GLY A 224 -11.86 -8.23 3.45
CA GLY A 224 -13.09 -8.99 3.18
C GLY A 224 -14.42 -8.37 3.61
N ALA A 225 -14.82 -7.27 2.96
CA ALA A 225 -16.22 -6.91 2.81
C ALA A 225 -16.38 -6.44 1.36
N GLY A 226 -17.53 -6.74 0.75
CA GLY A 226 -17.81 -6.42 -0.65
C GLY A 226 -17.40 -5.00 -1.00
N PHE A 227 -16.80 -4.85 -2.17
CA PHE A 227 -16.44 -3.55 -2.74
C PHE A 227 -17.75 -2.83 -3.11
N GLU A 228 -18.42 -2.23 -2.12
CA GLU A 228 -19.46 -1.21 -2.32
C GLU A 228 -18.78 0.14 -2.18
N GLY A 229 -18.08 0.53 -3.25
CA GLY A 229 -17.52 1.85 -3.42
C GLY A 229 -17.72 2.24 -4.87
N THR A 230 -18.43 3.34 -5.09
CA THR A 230 -18.62 3.93 -6.41
C THR A 230 -17.27 4.40 -6.93
N ILE A 231 -16.74 3.70 -7.93
CA ILE A 231 -15.59 4.19 -8.68
C ILE A 231 -16.16 5.17 -9.70
N ASN A 232 -15.99 6.48 -9.45
CA ASN A 232 -16.22 7.51 -10.47
C ASN A 232 -15.10 7.48 -11.53
#